data_AF-A0A1C6M843-F1
#
_entry.id   AF-A0A1C6M843-F1
#
_cell.length_a   1.000
_cell.length_b   1.000
_cell.length_c   1.000
_cell.angle_alpha   90.00
_cell.angle_beta   90.00
_cell.angle_gamma   90.00
#
_symmetry.space_group_name_H-M   'P 1'
#
loop_
_entity.id
_entity.type
_entity.pdbx_description
1 polymer ?
#
loop_
_entity_poly.entity_id
_entity_poly.type
_entity_poly.pdbx_seq_one_letter_code
_entity_poly.pdbx_strand_id
1 'polypeptide(L)'
;MSDRFEMRRLRNRRTLLAMTASIVVHPPAPMGGRRVTADRVDGEDLGFARGIADLVGILREAGLDPDQVRLDDPALIEWRGGKADVWE
;
A
#
# COMPACT_ATOMS: atom_id res chain seq x y z
N MET A 1 -35.05 3.81 14.01
CA MET A 1 -34.47 3.22 15.24
C MET A 1 -33.48 2.15 14.82
N SER A 2 -32.20 2.51 14.80
CA SER A 2 -30.98 1.68 14.74
C SER A 2 -30.93 0.47 13.81
N ASP A 3 -30.64 0.76 12.55
CA ASP A 3 -30.03 -0.17 11.59
C ASP A 3 -28.51 -0.34 11.90
N ARG A 4 -28.21 -0.86 13.09
CA ARG A 4 -26.84 -1.05 13.59
C ARG A 4 -26.27 -2.42 13.19
N PHE A 5 -27.06 -3.27 12.53
CA PHE A 5 -26.69 -4.64 12.18
C PHE A 5 -26.20 -4.83 10.72
N GLU A 6 -26.37 -3.86 9.83
CA GLU A 6 -25.79 -3.90 8.47
C GLU A 6 -24.35 -3.36 8.35
N MET A 7 -23.84 -2.64 9.35
CA MET A 7 -22.51 -2.01 9.26
C MET A 7 -21.31 -2.95 9.47
N ARG A 8 -21.53 -4.22 9.82
CA ARG A 8 -20.45 -5.22 9.95
C ARG A 8 -20.15 -5.98 8.67
N ARG A 9 -20.99 -5.90 7.63
CA ARG A 9 -20.80 -6.59 6.35
C ARG A 9 -20.15 -5.75 5.24
N LEU A 10 -19.68 -4.54 5.55
CA LEU A 10 -19.02 -3.63 4.59
C LEU A 10 -17.53 -3.39 4.87
N ARG A 11 -16.99 -3.88 5.99
CA ARG A 11 -15.57 -3.66 6.35
C ARG A 11 -14.59 -4.68 5.72
N ASN A 12 -15.08 -5.80 5.19
CA ASN A 12 -14.25 -6.89 4.64
C ASN A 12 -14.14 -6.94 3.11
N ARG A 13 -14.74 -6.01 2.36
CA ARG A 13 -14.58 -5.98 0.89
C ARG A 13 -13.21 -5.44 0.45
N ARG A 14 -12.52 -4.69 1.31
CA ARG A 14 -11.14 -4.21 1.09
C ARG A 14 -10.09 -5.33 1.14
N THR A 15 -10.28 -6.33 1.99
CA THR A 15 -9.29 -7.40 2.23
C THR A 15 -9.15 -8.36 1.03
N LEU A 16 -10.24 -8.65 0.29
CA LEU A 16 -10.21 -9.55 -0.86
C LEU A 16 -9.62 -8.92 -2.13
N LEU A 17 -9.65 -7.59 -2.27
CA LEU A 17 -9.11 -6.85 -3.42
C LEU A 17 -7.61 -6.51 -3.28
N ALA A 18 -7.03 -6.70 -2.09
CA ALA A 18 -5.59 -6.51 -1.85
C ALA A 18 -4.74 -7.71 -2.32
N MET A 19 -5.36 -8.88 -2.61
CA MET A 19 -4.62 -10.08 -3.03
C MET A 19 -4.25 -10.12 -4.53
N THR A 20 -4.71 -9.15 -5.33
CA THR A 20 -4.47 -9.11 -6.79
C THR A 20 -3.83 -7.82 -7.29
N ALA A 21 -3.81 -6.75 -6.49
CA ALA A 21 -3.18 -5.48 -6.89
C ALA A 21 -1.79 -5.40 -6.28
N SER A 22 -0.75 -5.24 -7.13
CA SER A 22 0.60 -4.98 -6.64
C SER A 22 0.68 -3.55 -6.08
N ILE A 23 1.70 -3.28 -5.27
CA ILE A 23 1.98 -1.97 -4.71
C ILE A 23 3.07 -1.32 -5.54
N VAL A 24 2.81 -0.14 -6.07
CA VAL A 24 3.80 0.64 -6.81
C VAL A 24 4.38 1.70 -5.89
N VAL A 25 5.68 1.64 -5.67
CA VAL A 25 6.44 2.68 -4.98
C VAL A 25 7.15 3.51 -6.03
N HIS A 26 6.75 4.77 -6.15
CA HIS A 26 7.27 5.71 -7.16
C HIS A 26 8.71 6.16 -6.85
N PRO A 27 9.40 6.80 -7.81
CA PRO A 27 10.73 7.35 -7.57
C PRO A 27 10.78 8.32 -6.38
N PRO A 28 11.95 8.49 -5.74
CA PRO A 28 12.14 9.50 -4.72
C PRO A 28 11.71 10.89 -5.20
N ALA A 29 10.94 11.59 -4.39
CA ALA A 29 10.60 12.98 -4.64
C ALA A 29 11.83 13.87 -4.36
N PRO A 30 11.97 15.04 -5.01
CA PRO A 30 13.09 15.96 -4.77
C PRO A 30 13.25 16.41 -3.31
N MET A 31 12.17 16.34 -2.52
CA MET A 31 12.15 16.71 -1.10
C MET A 31 12.32 15.48 -0.17
N GLY A 32 12.65 14.33 -0.73
CA GLY A 32 12.77 13.03 -0.06
C GLY A 32 11.44 12.30 0.09
N GLY A 33 11.51 10.99 0.22
CA GLY A 33 10.34 10.11 0.32
C GLY A 33 9.76 9.69 -1.04
N ARG A 34 8.74 8.85 -1.02
CA ARG A 34 8.18 8.18 -2.20
C ARG A 34 6.65 8.11 -2.09
N ARG A 35 5.98 8.35 -3.22
CA ARG A 35 4.53 8.12 -3.34
C ARG A 35 4.25 6.63 -3.47
N VAL A 36 3.15 6.15 -2.87
CA VAL A 36 2.74 4.74 -2.85
C VAL A 36 1.33 4.63 -3.44
N THR A 37 1.16 3.78 -4.44
CA THR A 37 -0.14 3.57 -5.10
C THR A 37 -0.43 2.07 -5.25
N ALA A 38 -1.70 1.67 -5.27
CA ALA A 38 -2.06 0.32 -5.70
C ALA A 38 -2.08 0.25 -7.23
N ASP A 39 -1.51 -0.81 -7.81
CA ASP A 39 -1.60 -1.12 -9.23
C ASP A 39 -3.00 -1.65 -9.55
N ARG A 40 -3.91 -0.70 -9.71
CA ARG A 40 -5.30 -0.91 -10.11
C ARG A 40 -5.60 -0.01 -11.29
N VAL A 41 -6.69 -0.31 -12.00
CA VAL A 41 -7.16 0.47 -13.16
C VAL A 41 -7.35 1.95 -12.81
N ASP A 42 -7.69 2.26 -11.56
CA ASP A 42 -7.86 3.63 -11.04
C ASP A 42 -6.60 4.24 -10.39
N GLY A 43 -5.54 3.46 -10.18
CA GLY A 43 -4.31 3.93 -9.55
C GLY A 43 -4.53 4.52 -8.16
N GLU A 44 -5.26 3.80 -7.30
CA GLU A 44 -5.62 4.21 -5.94
C GLU A 44 -4.38 4.72 -5.16
N ASP A 45 -4.42 5.98 -4.72
CA ASP A 45 -3.35 6.59 -3.93
C ASP A 45 -3.42 6.08 -2.49
N LEU A 46 -2.35 5.40 -2.04
CA LEU A 46 -2.24 4.84 -0.71
C LEU A 46 -1.51 5.79 0.24
N GLY A 47 -0.78 6.79 -0.29
CA GLY A 47 -0.13 7.82 0.51
C GLY A 47 1.33 8.08 0.12
N PHE A 48 2.07 8.66 1.07
CA PHE A 48 3.46 9.08 0.88
C PHE A 48 4.32 8.58 2.04
N ALA A 49 5.39 7.85 1.70
CA ALA A 49 6.31 7.28 2.67
C ALA A 49 7.64 8.04 2.67
N ARG A 50 8.17 8.40 3.84
CA ARG A 50 9.52 9.00 3.96
C ARG A 50 10.58 7.94 4.30
N GLY A 51 10.17 6.69 4.43
CA GLY A 51 11.02 5.55 4.72
C GLY A 51 10.22 4.25 4.82
N ILE A 52 10.91 3.15 5.14
CA ILE A 52 10.31 1.81 5.25
C ILE A 52 9.24 1.74 6.35
N ALA A 53 9.42 2.43 7.48
CA ALA A 53 8.45 2.44 8.56
C ALA A 53 7.09 3.03 8.12
N ASP A 54 7.13 4.13 7.38
CA ASP A 54 5.92 4.75 6.82
C ASP A 54 5.27 3.85 5.77
N LEU A 55 6.08 3.23 4.90
CA LEU A 55 5.58 2.27 3.92
C LEU A 55 4.85 1.11 4.60
N VAL A 56 5.42 0.52 5.65
CA VAL A 56 4.77 -0.54 6.44
C VAL A 56 3.45 -0.07 7.05
N GLY A 57 3.38 1.18 7.53
CA GLY A 57 2.14 1.79 8.00
C GLY A 57 1.07 1.86 6.92
N ILE A 58 1.43 2.36 5.73
CA ILE A 58 0.54 2.43 4.57
C ILE A 58 0.04 1.05 4.14
N LEU A 59 0.93 0.05 4.09
CA LEU A 59 0.55 -1.33 3.75
C LEU A 59 -0.44 -1.92 4.75
N ARG A 60 -0.22 -1.68 6.06
CA ARG A 60 -1.17 -2.08 7.12
C ARG A 60 -2.53 -1.44 6.93
N GLU A 61 -2.57 -0.14 6.61
CA GLU A 61 -3.82 0.58 6.35
C GLU A 61 -4.53 0.08 5.08
N ALA A 62 -3.76 -0.36 4.07
CA ALA A 62 -4.26 -1.02 2.87
C ALA A 62 -4.76 -2.47 3.13
N GLY A 63 -4.60 -2.99 4.35
CA GLY A 63 -5.03 -4.33 4.76
C GLY A 63 -4.02 -5.43 4.45
N LEU A 64 -2.79 -5.07 4.10
CA LEU A 64 -1.69 -6.00 3.95
C LEU A 64 -0.99 -6.22 5.29
N ASP A 65 -0.69 -7.47 5.61
CA ASP A 65 0.06 -7.83 6.80
C ASP A 65 1.57 -7.71 6.52
N PRO A 66 2.29 -6.75 7.11
CA PRO A 66 3.71 -6.57 6.85
C PRO A 66 4.58 -7.74 7.30
N ASP A 67 4.09 -8.60 8.20
CA ASP A 67 4.80 -9.82 8.59
C ASP A 67 4.67 -10.92 7.52
N GLN A 68 3.76 -10.75 6.56
CA GLN A 68 3.56 -11.63 5.40
C GLN A 68 4.02 -10.97 4.09
N VAL A 69 4.20 -9.65 4.08
CA VAL A 69 4.65 -8.88 2.92
C VAL A 69 6.17 -8.89 2.85
N ARG A 70 6.69 -9.40 1.74
CA ARG A 70 8.09 -9.30 1.37
C ARG A 70 8.31 -8.05 0.54
N LEU A 71 9.06 -7.08 1.08
CA LEU A 71 9.36 -5.82 0.37
C LEU A 71 10.23 -6.03 -0.88
N ASP A 72 10.92 -7.17 -0.94
CA ASP A 72 11.76 -7.61 -2.06
C ASP A 72 11.00 -8.47 -3.10
N ASP A 73 9.72 -8.76 -2.88
CA ASP A 73 8.91 -9.53 -3.81
C ASP A 73 8.39 -8.63 -4.95
N PRO A 74 8.87 -8.80 -6.19
CA PRO A 74 8.46 -7.96 -7.32
C PRO A 74 7.02 -8.23 -7.78
N ALA A 75 6.41 -9.34 -7.38
CA ALA A 75 5.00 -9.60 -7.66
C ALA A 75 4.08 -8.78 -6.74
N LEU A 76 4.60 -8.35 -5.59
CA LEU A 76 3.86 -7.60 -4.58
C LEU A 76 4.24 -6.13 -4.55
N ILE A 77 5.53 -5.79 -4.71
CA ILE A 77 6.01 -4.41 -4.70
C ILE A 77 6.84 -4.12 -5.96
N GLU A 78 6.31 -3.22 -6.79
CA GLU A 78 7.04 -2.62 -7.89
C GLU A 78 7.77 -1.36 -7.39
N TRP A 79 9.10 -1.41 -7.37
CA TRP A 79 9.94 -0.26 -7.06
C TRP A 79 10.33 0.50 -8.33
N ARG A 80 9.96 1.78 -8.40
CA ARG A 80 10.36 2.69 -9.49
C ARG A 80 11.44 3.65 -9.01
N GLY A 81 12.44 3.93 -9.85
CA GLY A 81 13.48 4.93 -9.54
C GLY A 81 14.38 4.56 -8.35
N GLY A 82 14.72 3.27 -8.20
CA GLY A 82 15.58 2.75 -7.11
C GLY A 82 14.86 1.73 -6.24
N LYS A 83 15.62 0.98 -5.43
CA LYS A 83 15.10 -0.08 -4.55
C LYS A 83 14.73 0.46 -3.16
N ALA A 84 14.31 -0.45 -2.28
CA ALA A 84 13.84 -0.17 -0.91
C ALA A 84 14.85 0.55 0.01
N ASP A 85 16.11 0.61 -0.37
CA ASP A 85 17.21 1.27 0.33
C ASP A 85 17.42 2.74 -0.10
N VAL A 86 16.83 3.16 -1.21
CA VAL A 86 17.00 4.52 -1.76
C VAL A 86 15.76 5.36 -1.46
N TRP A 87 15.91 6.45 -0.71
CA TRP A 87 14.79 7.36 -0.36
C TRP A 87 15.06 8.83 -0.68
N GLU A 88 16.26 9.11 -1.19
CA GLU A 88 16.81 10.42 -1.55
C GLU A 88 17.55 10.32 -2.89
#